data_AF-A0AAU8FBI1-F1
#
_entry.id   AF-A0AAU8FBI1-F1
#
_cell.length_a   1.000
_cell.length_b   1.000
_cell.length_c   1.000
_cell.angle_alpha   90.00
_cell.angle_beta   90.00
_cell.angle_gamma   90.00
#
_symmetry.space_group_name_H-M   'P 1'
#
loop_
_entity.id
_entity.type
_entity.pdbx_description
1 polymer ?
#
loop_
_entity_poly.entity_id
_entity_poly.type
_entity_poly.pdbx_seq_one_letter_code
_entity_poly.pdbx_strand_id
1 'polypeptide(L)'
;MNDTKINIIYEDFDKDNIIIFFEKKGRNMCLTFGLYEFENEMEYWDMPTILKKYNGKMGFIFDKNINRIDLEMEIARFIKHNDLNKLDF
;
A
#
# COMPACT_ATOMS: atom_id res chain seq x y z
N MET A 1 12.08 -18.98 -9.95
CA MET A 1 10.74 -18.60 -9.46
C MET A 1 10.33 -17.34 -10.20
N ASN A 2 9.13 -17.27 -10.77
CA ASN A 2 8.63 -16.00 -11.31
C ASN A 2 8.33 -15.09 -10.12
N ASP A 3 9.25 -14.18 -9.79
CA ASP A 3 9.04 -13.10 -8.84
C ASP A 3 7.83 -12.29 -9.29
N THR A 4 6.66 -12.64 -8.78
CA THR A 4 5.43 -11.97 -9.16
C THR A 4 5.39 -10.68 -8.36
N LYS A 5 5.59 -9.56 -9.04
CA LYS A 5 5.62 -8.24 -8.39
C LYS A 5 4.24 -7.89 -7.84
N ILE A 6 4.24 -7.22 -6.68
CA ILE A 6 3.06 -6.53 -6.15
C ILE A 6 2.75 -5.35 -7.08
N ASN A 7 1.50 -5.29 -7.55
CA ASN A 7 0.96 -4.17 -8.31
C ASN A 7 0.34 -3.15 -7.35
N ILE A 8 0.55 -1.87 -7.63
CA ILE A 8 0.00 -0.76 -6.87
C ILE A 8 -1.08 -0.10 -7.73
N ILE A 9 -2.29 0.04 -7.17
CA ILE A 9 -3.43 0.64 -7.86
C ILE A 9 -3.87 1.85 -7.05
N TYR A 10 -4.04 2.99 -7.72
CA TYR A 10 -4.47 4.25 -7.13
C TYR A 10 -5.88 4.58 -7.61
N GLU A 11 -6.78 4.90 -6.69
CA GLU A 11 -8.13 5.35 -6.99
C GLU A 11 -8.46 6.61 -6.16
N ASP A 12 -9.40 7.42 -6.65
CA ASP A 12 -9.98 8.50 -5.85
C ASP A 12 -10.90 7.89 -4.78
N PHE A 13 -10.70 8.26 -3.50
CA PHE A 13 -11.55 7.80 -2.40
C PHE A 13 -12.69 8.78 -2.13
N ASP A 14 -12.32 10.05 -1.98
CA ASP A 14 -13.24 11.19 -1.86
C ASP A 14 -12.60 12.46 -2.46
N LYS A 15 -13.13 13.64 -2.11
CA LYS A 15 -12.63 14.91 -2.64
C LYS A 15 -11.21 15.26 -2.16
N ASP A 16 -10.81 14.78 -0.99
CA ASP A 16 -9.56 15.15 -0.30
C ASP A 16 -8.56 13.99 -0.25
N ASN A 17 -9.00 12.75 -0.53
CA ASN A 17 -8.21 11.54 -0.33
C ASN A 17 -8.16 10.62 -1.56
N ILE A 18 -7.04 9.91 -1.67
CA ILE A 18 -6.87 8.75 -2.55
C ILE A 18 -6.88 7.47 -1.73
N ILE A 19 -7.23 6.35 -2.37
CA ILE A 19 -7.06 5.01 -1.80
C ILE A 19 -6.09 4.21 -2.67
N ILE A 20 -5.19 3.49 -2.00
CA ILE A 20 -4.18 2.64 -2.62
C ILE A 20 -4.47 1.18 -2.30
N PHE A 21 -4.50 0.36 -3.35
CA PHE A 21 -4.59 -1.08 -3.25
C PHE A 21 -3.28 -1.73 -3.67
N PHE A 22 -2.87 -2.75 -2.91
CA PHE A 22 -1.76 -3.62 -3.25
C PHE A 22 -2.31 -4.95 -3.71
N GLU A 23 -2.01 -5.36 -4.95
CA GLU A 23 -2.49 -6.62 -5.51
C GLU A 23 -1.32 -7.51 -5.96
N LYS A 24 -1.38 -8.80 -5.63
CA LYS A 24 -0.41 -9.79 -6.08
C LYS A 24 -1.15 -11.05 -6.52
N LYS A 25 -0.94 -11.49 -7.77
CA LYS A 25 -1.66 -12.64 -8.36
C LYS A 25 -3.20 -12.55 -8.18
N GLY A 26 -3.76 -11.34 -8.30
CA GLY A 26 -5.19 -11.07 -8.13
C GLY A 26 -5.71 -11.07 -6.68
N ARG A 27 -4.83 -11.17 -5.68
CA ARG A 27 -5.18 -11.10 -4.25
C ARG A 27 -4.85 -9.73 -3.69
N ASN A 28 -5.72 -9.24 -2.82
CA ASN A 28 -5.49 -8.02 -2.05
C ASN A 28 -4.44 -8.29 -0.95
N MET A 29 -3.40 -7.47 -0.91
CA MET A 29 -2.26 -7.58 0.00
C MET A 29 -2.32 -6.56 1.15
N CYS A 30 -3.32 -5.68 1.19
CA CYS A 30 -3.36 -4.58 2.15
C CYS A 30 -3.44 -5.06 3.62
N LEU A 31 -4.12 -6.19 3.87
CA LEU A 31 -4.08 -6.83 5.19
C LEU A 31 -2.68 -7.32 5.56
N THR A 32 -1.94 -7.90 4.60
CA THR A 32 -0.55 -8.29 4.83
C THR A 32 0.31 -7.08 5.13
N PHE A 33 0.17 -5.97 4.39
CA PHE A 33 0.88 -4.73 4.70
C PHE A 33 0.56 -4.22 6.11
N GLY A 34 -0.71 -4.25 6.52
CA GLY A 34 -1.12 -3.88 7.89
C GLY A 34 -0.47 -4.75 8.97
N LEU A 35 -0.36 -6.08 8.73
CA LEU A 35 0.34 -6.99 9.66
C LEU A 35 1.84 -6.72 9.78
N TYR A 36 2.45 -6.10 8.77
CA TYR A 36 3.85 -5.66 8.78
C TYR A 36 3.99 -4.19 9.19
N GLU A 37 2.98 -3.64 9.88
CA GLU A 37 2.99 -2.30 10.47
C GLU A 37 3.19 -1.17 9.44
N PHE A 38 2.65 -1.33 8.23
CA PHE A 38 2.76 -0.32 7.17
C PHE A 38 2.25 1.07 7.60
N GLU A 39 1.16 1.15 8.37
CA GLU A 39 0.63 2.43 8.89
C GLU A 39 1.67 3.16 9.75
N ASN A 40 2.36 2.43 10.65
CA ASN A 40 3.40 2.99 11.51
C ASN A 40 4.63 3.45 10.71
N GLU A 41 5.05 2.66 9.72
CA GLU A 41 6.18 3.04 8.86
C GLU A 41 5.85 4.32 8.10
N MET A 42 4.67 4.41 7.47
CA MET A 42 4.29 5.61 6.72
C MET A 42 4.13 6.84 7.62
N GLU A 43 3.60 6.68 8.84
CA GLU A 43 3.54 7.76 9.83
C GLU A 43 4.94 8.27 10.20
N TYR A 44 5.93 7.39 10.35
CA TYR A 44 7.31 7.77 10.61
C TYR A 44 7.94 8.62 9.48
N TRP A 45 7.47 8.45 8.24
CA TRP A 45 7.91 9.24 7.08
C TRP A 45 7.02 10.45 6.77
N ASP A 46 6.22 10.91 7.73
CA ASP A 46 5.28 12.03 7.58
C ASP A 46 4.23 11.80 6.46
N MET A 47 3.89 10.53 6.19
CA MET A 47 2.91 10.10 5.19
C MET A 47 1.77 9.30 5.84
N PRO A 48 1.08 9.82 6.87
CA PRO A 48 0.10 9.05 7.63
C PRO A 48 -0.97 8.44 6.73
N THR A 49 -1.29 7.18 7.01
CA THR A 49 -2.29 6.43 6.26
C THR A 49 -3.17 5.60 7.17
N ILE A 50 -4.36 5.26 6.69
CA ILE A 50 -5.33 4.43 7.41
C ILE A 50 -5.79 3.28 6.53
N LEU A 51 -5.74 2.07 7.08
CA LEU A 51 -6.28 0.86 6.46
C LEU A 51 -7.83 0.82 6.59
N LYS A 52 -8.54 0.84 5.45
CA LYS A 52 -10.00 0.81 5.39
C LYS A 52 -10.54 -0.16 4.35
N LYS A 53 -11.78 -0.61 4.57
CA LYS A 53 -12.54 -1.37 3.59
C LYS A 53 -13.29 -0.43 2.64
N TYR A 54 -13.08 -0.59 1.34
CA TYR A 54 -13.74 0.18 0.27
C TYR A 54 -14.16 -0.77 -0.86
N ASN A 55 -15.43 -0.73 -1.28
CA ASN A 55 -15.99 -1.59 -2.33
C ASN A 55 -15.66 -3.09 -2.16
N GLY A 56 -15.64 -3.57 -0.91
CA GLY A 56 -15.34 -4.97 -0.60
C GLY A 56 -13.85 -5.34 -0.52
N LYS A 57 -12.94 -4.43 -0.88
CA LYS A 57 -11.47 -4.60 -0.78
C LYS A 57 -10.89 -3.79 0.36
N MET A 58 -9.74 -4.20 0.91
CA MET A 58 -9.00 -3.39 1.88
C MET A 58 -8.02 -2.49 1.14
N GLY A 59 -7.86 -1.23 1.54
CA GLY A 59 -6.92 -0.28 0.94
C GLY A 59 -6.46 0.77 1.95
N PHE A 60 -5.36 1.44 1.61
CA PHE A 60 -4.75 2.48 2.44
C PHE A 60 -5.14 3.85 1.93
N ILE A 61 -5.67 4.70 2.80
CA ILE A 61 -6.14 6.05 2.45
C ILE A 61 -5.01 7.03 2.70
N PHE A 62 -4.75 7.90 1.73
CA PHE A 62 -3.77 8.99 1.83
C PHE A 62 -4.41 10.31 1.41
N ASP A 63 -3.87 11.42 1.91
CA ASP A 63 -4.22 12.76 1.42
C ASP A 63 -3.90 12.85 -0.08
N LYS A 64 -4.80 13.43 -0.87
CA LYS A 64 -4.66 13.53 -2.33
C LYS A 64 -3.48 14.42 -2.76
N ASN A 65 -3.02 15.32 -1.89
CA ASN A 65 -1.87 16.20 -2.11
C ASN A 65 -0.54 15.58 -1.70
N ILE A 66 -0.53 14.32 -1.23
CA ILE A 66 0.71 13.62 -0.89
C ILE A 66 1.68 13.61 -2.07
N ASN A 67 2.99 13.77 -1.79
CA ASN A 67 4.00 13.66 -2.82
C ASN A 67 4.08 12.20 -3.32
N ARG A 68 3.54 11.97 -4.52
CA ARG A 68 3.48 10.62 -5.11
C ARG A 68 4.86 9.99 -5.33
N ILE A 69 5.89 10.79 -5.61
CA ILE A 69 7.24 10.27 -5.84
C ILE A 69 7.79 9.70 -4.53
N ASP A 70 7.69 10.46 -3.45
CA ASP A 70 8.18 10.02 -2.13
C ASP A 70 7.37 8.82 -1.65
N LEU A 71 6.04 8.83 -1.83
CA LEU A 71 5.17 7.70 -1.50
C LEU A 71 5.54 6.42 -2.25
N GLU A 72 5.77 6.50 -3.56
CA GLU A 72 6.18 5.34 -4.37
C GLU A 72 7.54 4.80 -3.94
N MET A 73 8.48 5.67 -3.61
CA MET A 73 9.78 5.29 -3.08
C MET A 73 9.65 4.56 -1.74
N GLU A 74 8.83 5.08 -0.82
CA GLU A 74 8.63 4.50 0.49
C GLU A 74 7.88 3.16 0.45
N ILE A 75 6.86 3.04 -0.41
CA ILE A 75 6.19 1.75 -0.68
C ILE A 75 7.21 0.73 -1.22
N ALA A 76 8.04 1.11 -2.19
CA ALA A 76 9.05 0.22 -2.76
C ALA A 76 10.09 -0.20 -1.72
N ARG A 77 10.52 0.73 -0.86
CA ARG A 77 11.43 0.48 0.26
C ARG A 77 10.82 -0.50 1.25
N PHE A 78 9.56 -0.29 1.64
CA PHE A 78 8.82 -1.18 2.54
C PHE A 78 8.68 -2.60 1.98
N ILE A 79 8.29 -2.74 0.71
CA ILE A 79 8.16 -4.05 0.03
C ILE A 79 9.50 -4.78 0.02
N LYS A 80 10.59 -4.06 -0.26
CA LYS A 80 11.94 -4.65 -0.31
C LYS A 80 12.44 -5.02 1.09
N HIS A 81 12.26 -4.14 2.08
CA HIS A 81 12.71 -4.36 3.45
C HIS A 81 12.06 -5.60 4.06
N ASN A 82 10.76 -5.78 3.80
CA ASN A 82 9.98 -6.89 4.34
C ASN A 82 9.90 -8.11 3.40
N ASP A 83 10.67 -8.12 2.30
CA ASP A 83 10.72 -9.23 1.35
C ASP A 83 9.33 -9.68 0.81
N LEU A 84 8.35 -8.76 0.73
CA LEU A 84 6.95 -9.10 0.44
C LEU A 84 6.76 -9.71 -0.97
N ASN A 85 7.66 -9.40 -1.90
CA ASN A 85 7.68 -10.02 -3.22
C ASN A 85 8.00 -11.53 -3.18
N LYS A 86 8.67 -12.02 -2.13
CA LYS A 86 8.99 -13.45 -1.95
C LYS A 86 7.86 -14.27 -1.31
N LEU A 87 6.85 -13.61 -0.72
CA LEU A 87 5.74 -14.31 -0.10
C LEU A 87 4.89 -15.04 -1.15
N ASP A 88 4.85 -16.37 -1.08
CA ASP A 88 3.99 -17.19 -1.93
C ASP A 88 2.62 -17.36 -1.25
N PHE A 89 1.62 -16.66 -1.81
CA PHE A 89 0.21 -16.81 -1.45
C PHE A 89 -0.55 -17.49 -2.58
#